data_AF-A0A6G1PGV8-F1
#
_entry.id   AF-A0A6G1PGV8-F1
#
_cell.length_a   1.000
_cell.length_b   1.000
_cell.length_c   1.000
_cell.angle_alpha   90.00
_cell.angle_beta   90.00
_cell.angle_gamma   90.00
#
_symmetry.space_group_name_H-M   'P 1'
#
loop_
_entity.id
_entity.type
_entity.pdbx_description
1 polymer ?
#
loop_
_entity_poly.entity_id
_entity_poly.type
_entity_poly.pdbx_seq_one_letter_code
_entity_poly.pdbx_strand_id
1 'polypeptide(L)'
;MKTLCFTLGLLLLTVCYCDAVGDAASLSATPVDCCFKFYGSPIPHRFISGITKSHRSCQNQGFIVSTVRGLKFCYKDTYKWALDTYNKAQQPKAVTLKM
;
A
#
# COMPACT_ATOMS: atom_id res chain seq x y z
N MET A 1 -56.92 -25.05 -5.20
CA MET A 1 -55.68 -25.47 -4.50
C MET A 1 -54.67 -26.06 -5.50
N LYS A 2 -54.04 -25.26 -6.37
CA LYS A 2 -52.94 -25.71 -7.27
C LYS A 2 -52.01 -24.58 -7.76
N THR A 3 -51.96 -23.44 -7.07
CA THR A 3 -51.20 -22.25 -7.57
C THR A 3 -50.46 -21.51 -6.46
N LEU A 4 -50.38 -22.09 -5.25
CA LEU A 4 -49.67 -21.49 -4.12
C LEU A 4 -48.22 -22.00 -3.98
N CYS A 5 -47.85 -23.06 -4.72
CA CYS A 5 -46.48 -23.62 -4.63
C CYS A 5 -45.48 -22.94 -5.57
N PHE A 6 -45.94 -22.33 -6.67
CA PHE A 6 -45.02 -21.77 -7.67
C PHE A 6 -44.51 -20.37 -7.34
N THR A 7 -45.24 -19.60 -6.52
CA THR A 7 -44.82 -18.25 -6.12
C THR A 7 -43.75 -18.28 -5.02
N LEU A 8 -43.68 -19.34 -4.21
CA LEU A 8 -42.68 -19.46 -3.15
C LEU A 8 -41.29 -19.81 -3.68
N GLY A 9 -41.20 -20.46 -4.85
CA GLY A 9 -39.92 -20.81 -5.47
C GLY A 9 -39.19 -19.62 -6.11
N LEU A 10 -39.91 -18.59 -6.55
CA LEU A 10 -39.30 -17.45 -7.27
C LEU A 10 -38.68 -16.41 -6.33
N LEU A 11 -39.08 -16.37 -5.05
CA LEU A 11 -38.57 -15.38 -4.09
C LEU A 11 -37.14 -15.69 -3.60
N LEU A 12 -36.67 -16.93 -3.77
CA LEU A 12 -35.36 -17.40 -3.29
C LEU A 12 -34.16 -17.02 -4.20
N LEU A 13 -34.38 -16.37 -5.35
CA LEU A 13 -33.32 -16.02 -6.31
C LEU A 13 -32.70 -14.63 -6.09
N THR A 14 -33.00 -13.95 -4.98
CA THR A 14 -32.58 -12.55 -4.74
C THR A 14 -31.48 -12.38 -3.69
N VAL A 15 -30.59 -13.36 -3.56
CA VAL A 15 -29.37 -13.22 -2.74
C VAL A 15 -28.14 -13.59 -3.56
N CYS A 16 -27.86 -12.79 -4.60
CA CYS A 16 -26.49 -12.66 -5.12
C CYS A 16 -26.07 -11.21 -4.85
N TYR A 17 -25.93 -10.91 -3.57
CA TYR A 17 -25.38 -9.65 -3.09
C TYR A 17 -23.93 -9.86 -2.69
N CYS A 18 -23.14 -8.83 -2.96
CA CYS A 18 -21.77 -8.56 -2.55
C CYS A 18 -20.65 -9.17 -3.39
N ASP A 19 -20.16 -8.31 -4.27
CA ASP A 19 -18.76 -7.86 -4.28
C ASP A 19 -17.72 -8.98 -4.35
N ALA A 20 -17.17 -9.17 -5.54
CA ALA A 20 -15.87 -9.81 -5.72
C ALA A 20 -14.81 -8.97 -4.98
N VAL A 21 -14.68 -9.22 -3.67
CA VAL A 21 -13.52 -8.88 -2.86
C VAL A 21 -12.33 -9.52 -3.56
N GLY A 22 -11.46 -8.66 -4.09
CA GLY A 22 -10.26 -9.06 -4.80
C GLY A 22 -9.46 -10.04 -3.97
N ASP A 23 -9.09 -11.14 -4.62
CA ASP A 23 -8.00 -12.07 -4.32
C ASP A 23 -7.21 -11.72 -3.05
N ALA A 24 -7.74 -12.11 -1.90
CA ALA A 24 -7.01 -12.08 -0.65
C ALA A 24 -6.02 -13.25 -0.67
N ALA A 25 -4.90 -13.02 -1.35
CA ALA A 25 -3.71 -13.86 -1.27
C ALA A 25 -3.26 -13.96 0.20
N SER A 26 -3.60 -15.09 0.79
CA SER A 26 -3.00 -15.80 1.91
C SER A 26 -1.80 -15.18 2.67
N LEU A 27 -1.92 -15.27 4.01
CA LEU A 27 -0.83 -15.54 4.97
C LEU A 27 0.13 -14.39 5.32
N SER A 28 -0.43 -13.30 5.85
CA SER A 28 0.05 -12.53 7.01
C SER A 28 -0.82 -11.28 7.08
N ALA A 29 -1.62 -11.12 8.14
CA ALA A 29 -2.53 -9.97 8.27
C ALA A 29 -1.77 -8.67 8.62
N THR A 30 -0.54 -8.50 8.14
CA THR A 30 0.15 -7.22 8.18
C THR A 30 -0.39 -6.36 7.05
N PRO A 31 -0.94 -5.18 7.35
CA PRO A 31 -1.43 -4.27 6.31
C PRO A 31 -0.28 -3.94 5.36
N VAL A 32 -0.51 -4.13 4.07
CA VAL A 32 0.46 -3.79 3.02
C VAL A 32 0.38 -2.29 2.76
N ASP A 33 1.49 -1.57 2.96
CA ASP A 33 1.57 -0.14 2.63
C ASP A 33 1.73 0.04 1.11
N CYS A 34 0.70 0.60 0.46
CA CYS A 34 0.69 0.94 -0.97
C CYS A 34 0.52 2.45 -1.23
N CYS A 35 1.01 2.91 -2.38
CA CYS A 35 0.91 4.30 -2.81
C CYS A 35 -0.25 4.53 -3.78
N PHE A 36 -1.15 5.46 -3.43
CA PHE A 36 -2.29 5.86 -4.27
C PHE A 36 -2.16 7.27 -4.85
N LYS A 37 -1.47 8.16 -4.12
CA LYS A 37 -1.22 9.56 -4.53
C LYS A 37 0.26 9.86 -4.41
N PHE A 38 0.77 10.65 -5.35
CA PHE A 38 2.19 10.98 -5.41
C PHE A 38 2.41 12.46 -5.16
N TYR A 39 3.39 12.76 -4.30
CA TYR A 39 3.79 14.11 -3.98
C TYR A 39 4.87 14.59 -4.96
N GLY A 40 4.79 15.84 -5.38
CA GLY A 40 5.65 16.42 -6.43
C GLY A 40 6.83 17.25 -5.91
N SER A 41 6.88 17.52 -4.60
CA SER A 41 7.87 18.42 -3.99
C SER A 41 8.77 17.69 -2.99
N PRO A 42 10.07 18.00 -2.95
CA PRO A 42 10.99 17.34 -2.04
C PRO A 42 10.74 17.75 -0.59
N ILE A 43 10.81 16.79 0.34
CA ILE A 43 10.77 17.08 1.77
C ILE A 43 12.20 17.40 2.25
N PRO A 44 12.41 18.44 3.08
CA PRO A 44 13.71 18.68 3.69
C PRO A 44 14.21 17.45 4.48
N HIS A 45 15.43 16.98 4.20
CA HIS A 45 15.99 15.76 4.79
C HIS A 45 15.92 15.71 6.32
N ARG A 46 16.01 16.86 7.00
CA ARG A 46 15.89 16.99 8.47
C ARG A 46 14.55 16.48 9.03
N PHE A 47 13.52 16.36 8.20
CA PHE A 47 12.21 15.88 8.61
C PHE A 47 11.96 14.42 8.24
N ILE A 48 12.88 13.76 7.55
CA ILE A 48 12.74 12.37 7.11
C ILE A 48 13.21 11.46 8.24
N SER A 49 12.33 10.58 8.71
CA SER A 49 12.66 9.54 9.67
C SER A 49 13.04 8.22 8.98
N GLY A 50 12.52 7.99 7.78
CA GLY A 50 12.86 6.81 7.00
C GLY A 50 12.27 6.85 5.60
N ILE A 51 12.73 5.94 4.76
CA ILE A 51 12.23 5.74 3.40
C ILE A 51 12.24 4.26 3.09
N THR A 52 11.13 3.78 2.52
CA THR A 52 10.94 2.37 2.16
C THR A 52 10.35 2.28 0.76
N LYS A 53 10.55 1.15 0.08
CA LYS A 53 9.87 0.88 -1.18
C LYS A 53 8.50 0.27 -0.87
N SER A 54 7.47 0.67 -1.60
CA SER A 54 6.15 0.03 -1.55
C SER A 54 6.27 -1.46 -1.80
N HIS A 55 5.35 -2.24 -1.25
CA HIS A 55 5.36 -3.68 -1.45
C HIS A 55 5.18 -4.04 -2.94
N ARG A 56 5.73 -5.18 -3.35
CA ARG A 56 5.69 -5.65 -4.75
C ARG A 56 4.28 -5.95 -5.25
N SER A 57 3.33 -6.24 -4.35
CA SER A 57 1.92 -6.48 -4.71
C SER A 57 1.14 -5.21 -5.01
N CYS A 58 1.69 -4.03 -4.72
CA CYS A 58 1.02 -2.77 -5.00
C CYS A 58 1.02 -2.52 -6.52
N GLN A 59 -0.16 -2.17 -7.06
CA GLN A 59 -0.32 -1.82 -8.47
C GLN A 59 0.58 -0.66 -8.89
N ASN A 60 0.72 0.35 -8.01
CA ASN A 60 1.64 1.45 -8.21
C ASN A 60 2.88 1.26 -7.33
N GLN A 61 4.03 1.11 -7.97
CA GLN A 61 5.32 1.09 -7.28
C GLN A 61 5.76 2.52 -6.93
N GLY A 62 6.40 2.67 -5.77
CA GLY A 62 6.90 3.96 -5.32
C GLY A 62 7.71 3.89 -4.03
N PHE A 63 8.17 5.05 -3.59
CA PHE A 63 8.86 5.23 -2.33
C PHE A 63 7.92 5.85 -1.30
N ILE A 64 7.87 5.26 -0.10
CA ILE A 64 7.12 5.76 1.05
C ILE A 64 8.13 6.41 1.99
N VAL A 65 8.06 7.74 2.08
CA VAL A 65 8.87 8.57 2.97
C VAL A 65 8.10 8.79 4.26
N SER A 66 8.64 8.29 5.36
CA SER A 66 8.15 8.57 6.71
C SER A 66 8.85 9.81 7.25
N THR A 67 8.09 10.69 7.88
CA THR A 67 8.62 11.88 8.55
C THR A 67 8.74 11.67 10.05
N VAL A 68 9.53 12.52 10.71
CA VAL A 68 9.69 12.53 12.17
C VAL A 68 8.36 12.79 12.91
N ARG A 69 7.37 13.38 12.24
CA ARG A 69 6.02 13.62 12.78
C ARG A 69 5.06 12.44 12.53
N GLY A 70 5.55 11.33 11.99
CA GLY A 70 4.73 10.16 11.67
C GLY A 70 3.91 10.26 10.39
N LEU A 71 4.03 11.36 9.63
CA LEU A 71 3.37 11.47 8.32
C LEU A 71 4.11 10.65 7.27
N LYS A 72 3.35 9.97 6.40
CA LYS A 72 3.86 9.20 5.26
C LYS A 72 3.52 9.93 3.95
N PHE A 73 4.52 10.07 3.08
CA PHE A 73 4.37 10.64 1.74
C PHE A 73 4.87 9.67 0.69
N CYS A 74 4.10 9.55 -0.38
CA CYS A 74 4.44 8.67 -1.50
C CYS A 74 5.09 9.47 -2.63
N TYR A 75 6.16 8.93 -3.18
CA TYR A 75 6.87 9.47 -4.34
C TYR A 75 6.98 8.40 -5.42
N LYS A 76 6.93 8.84 -6.68
CA LYS A 76 7.15 7.93 -7.81
C LYS A 76 8.58 7.41 -7.76
N ASP A 77 8.78 6.17 -8.17
CA ASP A 77 10.11 5.57 -8.30
C ASP A 77 11.00 6.29 -9.33
N THR A 78 10.38 6.96 -10.31
CA THR A 78 11.05 7.83 -11.30
C THR A 78 11.40 9.22 -10.77
N TYR A 79 10.94 9.60 -9.56
CA TYR A 79 11.25 10.91 -9.01
C TYR A 79 12.67 10.93 -8.43
N LYS A 80 13.57 11.62 -9.13
CA LYS A 80 15.02 11.59 -8.87
C LYS A 80 15.38 11.87 -7.40
N TRP A 81 14.76 12.87 -6.79
CA TRP A 81 14.98 13.18 -5.37
C TRP A 81 14.68 11.98 -4.47
N ALA A 82 13.57 11.27 -4.68
CA ALA A 82 13.18 10.13 -3.85
C ALA A 82 14.12 8.93 -4.05
N LEU A 83 14.53 8.67 -5.30
CA LEU A 83 15.52 7.63 -5.61
C LEU A 83 16.86 7.92 -4.93
N ASP A 84 17.34 9.16 -5.03
CA ASP A 84 18.61 9.58 -4.41
C ASP A 84 18.54 9.50 -2.88
N THR A 85 17.41 9.89 -2.28
CA THR A 85 17.17 9.74 -0.83
C THR A 85 17.11 8.27 -0.41
N TYR A 86 16.47 7.40 -1.19
CA TYR A 86 16.39 5.97 -0.91
C TYR A 86 17.77 5.32 -0.94
N ASN A 87 18.54 5.58 -2.00
CA ASN A 87 19.88 5.04 -2.14
C ASN A 87 20.80 5.48 -0.99
N LYS A 88 20.73 6.74 -0.57
CA LYS A 88 21.48 7.24 0.60
C LYS A 88 21.06 6.54 1.90
N ALA A 89 19.77 6.26 2.09
CA ALA A 89 19.28 5.58 3.28
C ALA A 89 19.66 4.08 3.32
N GLN A 90 19.81 3.44 2.16
CA GLN A 90 20.25 2.04 2.04
C GLN A 90 21.77 1.88 2.05
N GLN A 91 22.55 2.97 1.93
CA GLN A 91 23.98 2.87 2.12
C GLN A 91 24.25 2.32 3.52
N PRO A 92 25.03 1.24 3.65
CA PRO A 92 25.41 0.74 4.95
C PRO A 92 26.07 1.90 5.68
N LYS A 93 25.49 2.33 6.81
CA LYS A 93 26.22 3.18 7.75
C LYS A 93 27.53 2.45 7.99
N ALA A 94 28.64 3.04 7.54
CA ALA A 94 29.97 2.46 7.70
C ALA A 94 30.03 1.90 9.12
N VAL A 95 30.19 0.57 9.21
CA VAL A 95 30.24 -0.16 10.47
C VAL A 95 31.22 0.62 11.32
N THR A 96 30.70 1.33 12.32
CA THR A 96 31.53 2.12 13.21
C THR A 96 32.19 1.07 14.10
N LEU A 97 33.28 0.49 13.58
CA LEU A 97 34.24 -0.26 14.36
C LEU A 97 34.78 0.75 15.37
N LYS A 98 34.15 0.80 16.55
CA LYS A 98 34.80 1.31 17.74
C LYS A 98 36.02 0.41 17.95
N MET A 99 37.20 0.96 17.64
CA MET A 99 38.48 0.45 18.10
C MET A 99 38.48 0.37 19.63
#